data_AF-A0A1V1TIW0-F1
#
_entry.id   AF-A0A1V1TIW0-F1
#
_cell.length_a   1.000
_cell.length_b   1.000
_cell.length_c   1.000
_cell.angle_alpha   90.00
_cell.angle_beta   90.00
_cell.angle_gamma   90.00
#
_symmetry.space_group_name_H-M   'P 1'
#
loop_
_entity.id
_entity.type
_entity.pdbx_description
1 polymer ?
#
loop_
_entity_poly.entity_id
_entity_poly.type
_entity_poly.pdbx_seq_one_letter_code
_entity_poly.pdbx_strand_id
1 'polypeptide(L)'
;MLTIGSALLLLPLLTGARAAVLPSGGYSSKIEIVRNPVYPLDVVDKLEEATMPKVEAYMAEKIAAGKNNKCTLETAAVRREWSDLSETQRQEYVAAINCLTKLPPKSDKTRFPGALSRYDDFVAYHMTHAMQLHDNMHLFGAHKYYVWLFEEALRNECGYTGYQPYMNYDRYSKDPFNSPLLNGNASSLGGNGEPDPAYKGVLQPGRTPNIIKSGGGGGCVTKGPFSDMVVSLGPTSMSTGANLPKNPKSDGTGSNPRCLRRDVNRDAIMGATADRVFSLLNDNDNMDDFYNQLLGTPPPKNDPYPWGVHTAGHYVAAVDPGGDPFTSPGDPLFYFHHTALDRLWWIWSMQDPDKRLYAIPFVNTNMTMPMKRAVDPHNVTVDMEWLGPPIKLFESHDQLGGNNGAFCYIYV
;
A
#
# COMPACT_ATOMS: atom_id res chain seq x y z
N MET A 1 5.47 -15.79 80.98
CA MET A 1 4.38 -14.91 80.49
C MET A 1 4.43 -14.90 78.98
N LEU A 2 3.25 -14.91 78.35
CA LEU A 2 2.95 -14.95 76.91
C LEU A 2 3.13 -16.30 76.18
N THR A 3 1.98 -16.96 76.06
CA THR A 3 1.55 -17.88 75.00
C THR A 3 1.77 -17.30 73.60
N ILE A 4 2.46 -18.03 72.72
CA ILE A 4 2.55 -17.73 71.28
C ILE A 4 1.59 -18.67 70.57
N GLY A 5 0.52 -18.09 69.99
CA GLY A 5 -0.48 -18.79 69.19
C GLY A 5 0.03 -19.08 67.79
N SER A 6 -0.24 -20.30 67.32
CA SER A 6 -0.06 -20.74 65.95
C SER A 6 -1.11 -20.08 65.04
N ALA A 7 -0.67 -19.33 64.03
CA ALA A 7 -1.52 -18.86 62.94
C ALA A 7 -1.29 -19.74 61.71
N LEU A 8 -2.31 -20.52 61.33
CA LEU A 8 -2.41 -21.18 60.03
C LEU A 8 -2.50 -20.11 58.93
N LEU A 9 -1.56 -20.14 57.99
CA LEU A 9 -1.65 -19.44 56.71
C LEU A 9 -2.64 -20.18 55.79
N LEU A 10 -3.84 -19.63 55.64
CA LEU A 10 -4.79 -20.01 54.59
C LEU A 10 -4.46 -19.21 53.31
N LEU A 11 -4.05 -19.91 52.26
CA LEU A 11 -4.02 -19.38 50.89
C LEU A 11 -5.46 -19.13 50.39
N PRO A 12 -5.80 -17.97 49.80
CA PRO A 12 -7.02 -17.85 49.04
C PRO A 12 -6.83 -18.44 47.65
N LEU A 13 -7.63 -19.47 47.35
CA LEU A 13 -7.90 -19.97 46.00
C LEU A 13 -8.45 -18.82 45.14
N LEU A 14 -7.63 -18.29 44.22
CA LEU A 14 -8.11 -17.46 43.12
C LEU A 14 -8.83 -18.35 42.12
N THR A 15 -10.13 -18.50 42.30
CA THR A 15 -11.04 -19.05 41.29
C THR A 15 -11.01 -18.15 40.06
N GLY A 16 -10.70 -18.75 38.91
CA GLY A 16 -10.62 -18.07 37.62
C GLY A 16 -11.90 -17.30 37.30
N ALA A 17 -11.79 -15.99 37.24
CA ALA A 17 -12.79 -15.16 36.58
C ALA A 17 -12.71 -15.45 35.07
N ARG A 18 -13.63 -16.28 34.57
CA ARG A 18 -13.98 -16.26 33.16
C ARG A 18 -14.42 -14.84 32.84
N ALA A 19 -13.66 -14.17 31.97
CA ALA A 19 -14.11 -12.95 31.33
C ALA A 19 -15.44 -13.26 30.63
N ALA A 20 -16.54 -12.78 31.22
CA ALA A 20 -17.83 -12.80 30.56
C ALA A 20 -17.78 -11.78 29.43
N VAL A 21 -17.68 -12.27 28.20
CA VAL A 21 -17.88 -11.47 26.99
C VAL A 21 -19.33 -11.02 27.00
N LEU A 22 -19.55 -9.72 27.21
CA LEU A 22 -20.84 -9.08 26.93
C LEU A 22 -21.03 -9.03 25.41
N PRO A 23 -22.17 -9.49 24.87
CA PRO A 23 -22.44 -9.34 23.45
C PRO A 23 -22.86 -7.89 23.19
N SER A 24 -21.91 -7.03 22.79
CA SER A 24 -22.28 -5.97 21.85
C SER A 24 -22.74 -6.66 20.58
N GLY A 25 -23.79 -6.17 19.91
CA GLY A 25 -24.30 -6.71 18.64
C GLY A 25 -23.30 -6.60 17.48
N GLY A 26 -22.14 -7.21 17.66
CA GLY A 26 -20.96 -7.15 16.82
C GLY A 26 -20.92 -8.37 15.93
N TYR A 27 -20.71 -8.09 14.66
CA TYR A 27 -20.35 -9.05 13.65
C TYR A 27 -19.32 -10.07 14.17
N SER A 28 -19.62 -11.37 14.07
CA SER A 28 -18.64 -12.43 14.35
C SER A 28 -17.89 -12.72 13.05
N SER A 29 -16.67 -12.23 12.93
CA SER A 29 -15.83 -12.50 11.75
C SER A 29 -15.69 -14.00 11.50
N LYS A 30 -15.96 -14.43 10.27
CA LYS A 30 -15.69 -15.79 9.80
C LYS A 30 -14.22 -16.01 9.43
N ILE A 31 -13.43 -14.94 9.49
CA ILE A 31 -12.01 -14.90 9.11
C ILE A 31 -11.17 -14.83 10.37
N GLU A 32 -10.06 -15.56 10.40
CA GLU A 32 -9.08 -15.44 11.48
C GLU A 32 -8.45 -14.05 11.46
N ILE A 33 -8.69 -13.26 12.51
CA ILE A 33 -8.10 -11.93 12.67
C ILE A 33 -6.99 -12.02 13.71
N VAL A 34 -5.75 -11.86 13.26
CA VAL A 34 -4.58 -11.68 14.12
C VAL A 34 -4.28 -10.19 14.19
N ARG A 35 -4.15 -9.65 15.40
CA ARG A 35 -3.85 -8.23 15.64
C ARG A 35 -2.62 -8.08 16.53
N ASN A 36 -1.78 -7.11 16.19
CA ASN A 36 -0.71 -6.67 17.05
C ASN A 36 -1.28 -5.79 18.19
N PRO A 37 -1.17 -6.21 19.47
CA PRO A 37 -1.75 -5.47 20.58
C PRO A 37 -1.11 -4.09 20.81
N VAL A 38 0.07 -3.83 20.22
CA VAL A 38 0.73 -2.51 20.27
C VAL A 38 -0.06 -1.47 19.47
N TYR A 39 -0.79 -1.90 18.45
CA TYR A 39 -1.54 -1.04 17.54
C TYR A 39 -3.05 -1.33 17.67
N PRO A 40 -3.76 -0.60 18.55
CA PRO A 40 -5.20 -0.77 18.67
C PRO A 40 -5.92 -0.32 17.40
N LEU A 41 -7.15 -0.84 17.20
CA LEU A 41 -7.99 -0.47 16.05
C LEU A 41 -8.28 1.03 16.04
N ASP A 42 -7.98 1.66 14.92
CA ASP A 42 -8.32 3.06 14.67
C ASP A 42 -9.75 3.21 14.13
N VAL A 43 -10.13 4.43 13.73
CA VAL A 43 -11.46 4.73 13.18
C VAL A 43 -11.71 4.12 11.79
N VAL A 44 -10.65 3.88 11.00
CA VAL A 44 -10.72 3.27 9.67
C VAL A 44 -10.91 1.76 9.82
N ASP A 45 -10.18 1.13 10.74
CA ASP A 45 -10.33 -0.29 11.05
C ASP A 45 -11.77 -0.60 11.54
N LYS A 46 -12.32 0.28 12.40
CA LYS A 46 -13.73 0.16 12.84
C LYS A 46 -14.73 0.35 11.70
N LEU A 47 -14.45 1.25 10.76
CA LEU A 47 -15.30 1.44 9.58
C LEU A 47 -15.25 0.22 8.66
N GLU A 48 -14.08 -0.40 8.50
CA GLU A 48 -13.93 -1.66 7.77
C GLU A 48 -14.77 -2.78 8.41
N GLU A 49 -14.64 -2.99 9.73
CA GLU A 49 -15.45 -3.97 10.46
C GLU A 49 -16.96 -3.70 10.32
N ALA A 50 -17.36 -2.42 10.39
CA ALA A 50 -18.75 -2.01 10.20
C ALA A 50 -19.24 -2.18 8.74
N THR A 51 -18.33 -2.27 7.77
CA THR A 51 -18.65 -2.49 6.35
C THR A 51 -18.83 -3.97 6.02
N MET A 52 -18.25 -4.88 6.80
CA MET A 52 -18.31 -6.33 6.54
C MET A 52 -19.72 -6.92 6.36
N PRO A 53 -20.77 -6.54 7.11
CA PRO A 53 -22.13 -7.01 6.84
C PRO A 53 -22.63 -6.70 5.42
N LYS A 54 -22.22 -5.56 4.84
CA LYS A 54 -22.54 -5.21 3.44
C LYS A 54 -21.73 -6.07 2.46
N VAL A 55 -20.49 -6.40 2.80
CA VAL A 55 -19.66 -7.34 2.03
C VAL A 55 -20.30 -8.73 1.99
N GLU A 56 -20.80 -9.21 3.12
CA GLU A 56 -21.51 -10.50 3.20
C GLU A 56 -22.79 -10.51 2.36
N ALA A 57 -23.60 -9.46 2.44
CA ALA A 57 -24.80 -9.31 1.64
C ALA A 57 -24.49 -9.32 0.14
N TYR A 58 -23.50 -8.51 -0.29
CA TYR A 58 -23.04 -8.47 -1.67
C TYR A 58 -22.55 -9.83 -2.17
N MET A 59 -21.79 -10.55 -1.34
CA MET A 59 -21.32 -11.90 -1.70
C MET A 59 -22.45 -12.92 -1.79
N ALA A 60 -23.44 -12.85 -0.90
CA ALA A 60 -24.62 -13.71 -0.98
C ALA A 60 -25.39 -13.49 -2.29
N GLU A 61 -25.55 -12.23 -2.72
CA GLU A 61 -26.18 -11.88 -4.00
C GLU A 61 -25.36 -12.40 -5.19
N LYS A 62 -24.04 -12.23 -5.20
CA LYS A 62 -23.18 -12.77 -6.26
C LYS A 62 -23.25 -14.29 -6.36
N ILE A 63 -23.23 -14.98 -5.23
CA ILE A 63 -23.34 -16.45 -5.16
C ILE A 63 -24.70 -16.89 -5.70
N ALA A 64 -25.79 -16.26 -5.26
CA ALA A 64 -27.14 -16.55 -5.74
C ALA A 64 -27.27 -16.31 -7.26
N ALA A 65 -26.57 -15.29 -7.79
CA ALA A 65 -26.53 -14.99 -9.21
C ALA A 65 -25.55 -15.86 -10.03
N GLY A 66 -24.76 -16.73 -9.39
CA GLY A 66 -23.71 -17.51 -10.06
C GLY A 66 -22.57 -16.67 -10.64
N LYS A 67 -22.37 -15.44 -10.14
CA LYS A 67 -21.37 -14.46 -10.62
C LYS A 67 -20.15 -14.35 -9.70
N ASN A 68 -20.03 -15.19 -8.69
CA ASN A 68 -18.94 -15.15 -7.73
C ASN A 68 -17.63 -15.79 -8.25
N ASN A 69 -17.65 -16.44 -9.41
CA ASN A 69 -16.47 -17.12 -9.99
C ASN A 69 -15.72 -18.01 -9.00
N LYS A 70 -16.48 -18.77 -8.18
CA LYS A 70 -15.98 -19.62 -7.08
C LYS A 70 -15.35 -18.88 -5.90
N CYS A 71 -15.28 -17.55 -5.91
CA CYS A 71 -14.87 -16.78 -4.75
C CYS A 71 -15.95 -16.82 -3.66
N THR A 72 -15.53 -16.99 -2.41
CA THR A 72 -16.36 -16.91 -1.21
C THR A 72 -15.55 -16.21 -0.11
N LEU A 73 -16.20 -15.69 0.93
CA LEU A 73 -15.48 -15.07 2.04
C LEU A 73 -14.66 -16.10 2.85
N GLU A 74 -15.11 -17.36 2.85
CA GLU A 74 -14.44 -18.47 3.50
C GLU A 74 -13.17 -18.92 2.75
N THR A 75 -13.09 -18.66 1.44
CA THR A 75 -11.93 -19.03 0.61
C THR A 75 -11.09 -17.85 0.15
N ALA A 76 -11.55 -16.62 0.39
CA ALA A 76 -10.83 -15.42 0.00
C ALA A 76 -9.49 -15.34 0.74
N ALA A 77 -8.44 -14.99 0.01
CA ALA A 77 -7.16 -14.68 0.62
C ALA A 77 -7.28 -13.46 1.55
N VAL A 78 -6.44 -13.40 2.58
CA VAL A 78 -6.51 -12.35 3.59
C VAL A 78 -5.22 -11.52 3.54
N ARG A 79 -5.35 -10.27 3.10
CA ARG A 79 -4.27 -9.28 3.14
C ARG A 79 -4.29 -8.58 4.49
N ARG A 80 -3.15 -8.57 5.18
CA ARG A 80 -3.03 -8.12 6.57
C ARG A 80 -2.12 -6.91 6.67
N GLU A 81 -2.34 -6.12 7.71
CA GLU A 81 -1.44 -5.04 8.09
C GLU A 81 -0.06 -5.62 8.44
N TRP A 82 1.02 -4.96 8.01
CA TRP A 82 2.39 -5.47 8.19
C TRP A 82 2.75 -5.81 9.63
N SER A 83 2.37 -4.97 10.59
CA SER A 83 2.67 -5.18 12.01
C SER A 83 1.84 -6.31 12.64
N ASP A 84 0.74 -6.73 12.01
CA ASP A 84 -0.09 -7.87 12.44
C ASP A 84 0.53 -9.22 12.03
N LEU A 85 1.51 -9.22 11.10
CA LEU A 85 2.30 -10.40 10.76
C LEU A 85 3.38 -10.70 11.82
N SER A 86 3.59 -11.98 12.09
CA SER A 86 4.73 -12.42 12.90
C SER A 86 6.05 -12.01 12.25
N GLU A 87 7.11 -11.89 13.04
CA GLU A 87 8.43 -11.54 12.51
C GLU A 87 8.92 -12.54 11.45
N THR A 88 8.65 -13.84 11.63
CA THR A 88 8.98 -14.88 10.65
C THR A 88 8.25 -14.66 9.32
N GLN A 89 6.95 -14.36 9.35
CA GLN A 89 6.18 -14.07 8.12
C GLN A 89 6.70 -12.82 7.41
N ARG A 90 7.10 -11.80 8.17
CA ARG A 90 7.71 -10.58 7.60
C ARG A 90 9.06 -10.87 6.96
N GLN A 91 9.91 -11.67 7.60
CA GLN A 91 11.19 -12.11 7.03
C GLN A 91 10.99 -12.96 5.76
N GLU A 92 9.97 -13.80 5.70
CA GLU A 92 9.61 -14.58 4.51
C GLU A 92 9.26 -13.67 3.32
N TYR A 93 8.42 -12.64 3.54
CA TYR A 93 8.08 -11.65 2.52
C TYR A 93 9.32 -10.90 2.01
N VAL A 94 10.16 -10.43 2.94
CA VAL A 94 11.44 -9.77 2.63
C VAL A 94 12.35 -10.67 1.79
N ALA A 95 12.45 -11.95 2.14
CA ALA A 95 13.25 -12.92 1.41
C ALA A 95 12.74 -13.13 -0.02
N ALA A 96 11.42 -13.12 -0.22
CA ALA A 96 10.81 -13.25 -1.54
C ALA A 96 11.09 -12.03 -2.44
N ILE A 97 11.05 -10.80 -1.91
CA ILE A 97 11.49 -9.61 -2.67
C ILE A 97 12.98 -9.73 -3.05
N ASN A 98 13.83 -10.10 -2.09
CA ASN A 98 15.26 -10.31 -2.34
C ASN A 98 15.56 -11.46 -3.32
N CYS A 99 14.61 -12.37 -3.53
CA CYS A 99 14.68 -13.36 -4.60
C CYS A 99 14.36 -12.72 -5.96
N LEU A 100 13.31 -11.89 -6.08
CA LEU A 100 12.97 -11.20 -7.33
C LEU A 100 14.09 -10.26 -7.81
N THR A 101 14.85 -9.65 -6.90
CA THR A 101 16.01 -8.81 -7.27
C THR A 101 17.20 -9.62 -7.82
N LYS A 102 17.17 -10.95 -7.71
CA LYS A 102 18.23 -11.86 -8.19
C LYS A 102 17.83 -12.68 -9.42
N LEU A 103 16.54 -12.88 -9.64
CA LEU A 103 16.04 -13.59 -10.83
C LEU A 103 16.25 -12.75 -12.10
N PRO A 104 16.52 -13.36 -13.26
CA PRO A 104 16.75 -12.62 -14.51
C PRO A 104 15.47 -11.95 -15.04
N PRO A 105 15.56 -10.75 -15.64
CA PRO A 105 14.41 -10.03 -16.16
C PRO A 105 13.76 -10.75 -17.34
N LYS A 106 12.45 -10.59 -17.50
CA LYS A 106 11.64 -11.05 -18.66
C LYS A 106 11.39 -9.93 -19.68
N SER A 107 11.53 -8.66 -19.29
CA SER A 107 11.37 -7.53 -20.20
C SER A 107 12.42 -7.53 -21.32
N ASP A 108 12.09 -6.89 -22.44
CA ASP A 108 12.98 -6.79 -23.60
C ASP A 108 14.23 -5.97 -23.26
N LYS A 109 15.39 -6.64 -23.22
CA LYS A 109 16.69 -6.02 -22.90
C LYS A 109 17.16 -4.98 -23.91
N THR A 110 16.61 -4.97 -25.12
CA THR A 110 16.92 -3.90 -26.10
C THR A 110 16.18 -2.62 -25.76
N ARG A 111 14.93 -2.75 -25.30
CA ARG A 111 14.09 -1.64 -24.83
C ARG A 111 14.51 -1.16 -23.44
N PHE A 112 14.83 -2.10 -22.54
CA PHE A 112 15.18 -1.86 -21.13
C PHE A 112 16.58 -2.41 -20.78
N PRO A 113 17.67 -1.85 -21.34
CA PRO A 113 19.02 -2.33 -21.06
C PRO A 113 19.45 -2.17 -19.59
N GLY A 114 18.73 -1.33 -18.81
CA GLY A 114 18.93 -1.18 -17.37
C GLY A 114 18.11 -2.12 -16.49
N ALA A 115 17.20 -2.94 -17.05
CA ALA A 115 16.52 -3.96 -16.27
C ALA A 115 17.50 -5.12 -16.01
N LEU A 116 17.86 -5.33 -14.74
CA LEU A 116 18.86 -6.33 -14.33
C LEU A 116 18.22 -7.52 -13.62
N SER A 117 16.98 -7.39 -13.16
CA SER A 117 16.28 -8.39 -12.36
C SER A 117 14.80 -8.52 -12.70
N ARG A 118 14.13 -9.59 -12.21
CA ARG A 118 12.67 -9.71 -12.27
C ARG A 118 11.96 -8.57 -11.56
N TYR A 119 12.56 -8.06 -10.48
CA TYR A 119 12.04 -6.88 -9.79
C TYR A 119 12.04 -5.65 -10.72
N ASP A 120 13.08 -5.47 -11.53
CA ASP A 120 13.16 -4.37 -12.50
C ASP A 120 12.12 -4.46 -13.62
N ASP A 121 11.56 -5.63 -13.90
CA ASP A 121 10.46 -5.75 -14.87
C ASP A 121 9.21 -4.99 -14.40
N PHE A 122 8.95 -4.99 -13.09
CA PHE A 122 7.87 -4.24 -12.48
C PHE A 122 8.15 -2.74 -12.56
N VAL A 123 9.38 -2.32 -12.27
CA VAL A 123 9.81 -0.92 -12.37
C VAL A 123 9.72 -0.43 -13.83
N ALA A 124 10.25 -1.19 -14.79
CA ALA A 124 10.20 -0.88 -16.21
C ALA A 124 8.77 -0.73 -16.73
N TYR A 125 7.84 -1.58 -16.26
CA TYR A 125 6.45 -1.52 -16.68
C TYR A 125 5.81 -0.23 -16.19
N HIS A 126 5.99 0.08 -14.91
CA HIS A 126 5.42 1.27 -14.31
C HIS A 126 5.99 2.55 -14.93
N MET A 127 7.30 2.62 -15.15
CA MET A 127 7.93 3.75 -15.84
C MET A 127 7.36 3.98 -17.24
N THR A 128 7.15 2.90 -17.98
CA THR A 128 6.59 2.94 -19.34
C THR A 128 5.14 3.44 -19.34
N HIS A 129 4.35 2.97 -18.37
CA HIS A 129 2.91 3.18 -18.33
C HIS A 129 2.46 4.22 -17.32
N ALA A 130 3.38 4.97 -16.70
CA ALA A 130 3.08 5.88 -15.59
C ALA A 130 1.94 6.85 -15.91
N MET A 131 1.91 7.39 -17.14
CA MET A 131 0.84 8.30 -17.57
C MET A 131 -0.54 7.63 -17.66
N GLN A 132 -0.58 6.34 -18.02
CA GLN A 132 -1.82 5.57 -17.99
C GLN A 132 -2.17 5.21 -16.56
N LEU A 133 -1.23 4.63 -15.80
CA LEU A 133 -1.44 4.16 -14.44
C LEU A 133 -1.90 5.27 -13.48
N HIS A 134 -1.55 6.53 -13.73
CA HIS A 134 -1.95 7.68 -12.92
C HIS A 134 -3.06 8.53 -13.57
N ASP A 135 -3.71 8.04 -14.62
CA ASP A 135 -4.94 8.65 -15.12
C ASP A 135 -6.14 8.28 -14.24
N ASN A 136 -7.23 9.04 -14.39
CA ASN A 136 -8.43 8.87 -13.59
C ASN A 136 -9.06 7.49 -13.68
N MET A 137 -8.87 6.78 -14.79
CA MET A 137 -9.53 5.50 -15.03
C MET A 137 -8.73 4.33 -14.47
N HIS A 138 -7.40 4.39 -14.54
CA HIS A 138 -6.54 3.26 -14.22
C HIS A 138 -5.94 3.33 -12.82
N LEU A 139 -5.95 4.50 -12.15
CA LEU A 139 -5.31 4.70 -10.84
C LEU A 139 -5.61 3.58 -9.84
N PHE A 140 -6.86 3.16 -9.74
CA PHE A 140 -7.24 2.10 -8.80
C PHE A 140 -7.10 0.71 -9.43
N GLY A 141 -7.93 0.40 -10.42
CA GLY A 141 -8.03 -0.95 -10.99
C GLY A 141 -6.70 -1.47 -11.57
N ALA A 142 -5.94 -0.64 -12.29
CA ALA A 142 -4.67 -1.08 -12.85
C ALA A 142 -3.60 -1.27 -11.77
N HIS A 143 -3.51 -0.41 -10.76
CA HIS A 143 -2.58 -0.61 -9.64
C HIS A 143 -2.95 -1.85 -8.80
N LYS A 144 -4.24 -2.12 -8.61
CA LYS A 144 -4.70 -3.38 -7.99
C LYS A 144 -4.20 -4.61 -8.74
N TYR A 145 -4.34 -4.61 -10.07
CA TYR A 145 -3.84 -5.73 -10.87
C TYR A 145 -2.30 -5.80 -10.86
N TYR A 146 -1.62 -4.66 -10.90
CA TYR A 146 -0.15 -4.58 -10.82
C TYR A 146 0.38 -5.17 -9.50
N VAL A 147 -0.21 -4.79 -8.37
CA VAL A 147 0.16 -5.31 -7.05
C VAL A 147 -0.18 -6.79 -6.92
N TRP A 148 -1.31 -7.24 -7.48
CA TRP A 148 -1.65 -8.66 -7.53
C TRP A 148 -0.64 -9.48 -8.36
N LEU A 149 -0.18 -8.97 -9.50
CA LEU A 149 0.89 -9.62 -10.28
C LEU A 149 2.22 -9.67 -9.52
N PHE A 150 2.52 -8.66 -8.71
CA PHE A 150 3.69 -8.68 -7.84
C PHE A 150 3.57 -9.75 -6.76
N GLU A 151 2.40 -9.85 -6.11
CA GLU A 151 2.08 -10.93 -5.17
C GLU A 151 2.24 -12.31 -5.81
N GLU A 152 1.69 -12.52 -7.02
CA GLU A 152 1.84 -13.77 -7.76
C GLU A 152 3.30 -14.07 -8.12
N ALA A 153 4.10 -13.06 -8.47
CA ALA A 153 5.53 -13.27 -8.71
C ALA A 153 6.27 -13.69 -7.42
N LEU A 154 5.98 -13.07 -6.28
CA LEU A 154 6.55 -13.48 -4.99
C LEU A 154 6.18 -14.93 -4.66
N ARG A 155 4.92 -15.30 -4.85
CA ARG A 155 4.40 -16.64 -4.51
C ARG A 155 4.92 -17.71 -5.47
N ASN A 156 4.77 -17.49 -6.77
CA ASN A 156 5.02 -18.50 -7.80
C ASN A 156 6.48 -18.56 -8.27
N GLU A 157 7.24 -17.47 -8.18
CA GLU A 157 8.66 -17.43 -8.61
C GLU A 157 9.64 -17.50 -7.41
N CYS A 158 9.20 -17.09 -6.21
CA CYS A 158 10.07 -16.97 -5.03
C CYS A 158 9.57 -17.70 -3.78
N GLY A 159 8.49 -18.48 -3.88
CA GLY A 159 8.03 -19.37 -2.80
C GLY A 159 7.42 -18.68 -1.59
N TYR A 160 7.01 -17.41 -1.70
CA TYR A 160 6.26 -16.74 -0.64
C TYR A 160 4.93 -17.45 -0.41
N THR A 161 4.61 -17.80 0.83
CA THR A 161 3.38 -18.52 1.16
C THR A 161 2.24 -17.61 1.62
N GLY A 162 2.55 -16.37 2.04
CA GLY A 162 1.58 -15.36 2.44
C GLY A 162 1.02 -14.53 1.28
N TYR A 163 0.19 -13.54 1.60
CA TYR A 163 -0.40 -12.60 0.64
C TYR A 163 0.19 -11.20 0.81
N GLN A 164 -0.04 -10.30 -0.14
CA GLN A 164 0.55 -8.97 -0.10
C GLN A 164 0.08 -8.20 1.16
N PRO A 165 1.00 -7.79 2.05
CA PRO A 165 0.66 -6.96 3.20
C PRO A 165 0.43 -5.50 2.80
N TYR A 166 -0.27 -4.77 3.67
CA TYR A 166 -0.46 -3.32 3.54
C TYR A 166 0.14 -2.55 4.71
N MET A 167 0.34 -1.24 4.51
CA MET A 167 0.71 -0.32 5.59
C MET A 167 -0.50 0.44 6.10
N ASN A 168 -0.81 0.35 7.40
CA ASN A 168 -1.70 1.32 8.02
C ASN A 168 -0.87 2.59 8.33
N TYR A 169 -1.21 3.70 7.68
CA TYR A 169 -0.47 4.96 7.81
C TYR A 169 -0.44 5.49 9.25
N ASP A 170 -1.56 5.42 9.98
CA ASP A 170 -1.67 6.03 11.31
C ASP A 170 -0.84 5.31 12.36
N ARG A 171 -0.73 3.98 12.25
CA ARG A 171 0.14 3.15 13.12
C ARG A 171 1.58 3.64 13.12
N TYR A 172 2.04 4.23 12.03
CA TYR A 172 3.42 4.69 11.85
C TYR A 172 3.56 6.21 11.85
N SER A 173 2.45 6.97 11.91
CA SER A 173 2.45 8.42 11.66
C SER A 173 3.25 9.22 12.68
N LYS A 174 3.25 8.78 13.95
CA LYS A 174 3.96 9.46 15.04
C LYS A 174 5.47 9.23 15.02
N ASP A 175 5.90 8.04 14.62
CA ASP A 175 7.29 7.61 14.58
C ASP A 175 7.53 6.59 13.44
N PRO A 176 7.65 7.08 12.20
CA PRO A 176 7.85 6.19 11.06
C PRO A 176 9.23 5.52 11.07
N PHE A 177 10.23 6.12 11.76
CA PHE A 177 11.60 5.62 11.83
C PHE A 177 11.71 4.31 12.59
N ASN A 178 10.92 4.15 13.67
CA ASN A 178 10.92 2.92 14.46
C ASN A 178 9.77 1.97 14.10
N SER A 179 9.06 2.24 12.99
CA SER A 179 7.99 1.37 12.52
C SER A 179 8.51 -0.03 12.16
N PRO A 180 7.68 -1.08 12.32
CA PRO A 180 7.94 -2.41 11.76
C PRO A 180 8.33 -2.44 10.27
N LEU A 181 7.95 -1.42 9.48
CA LEU A 181 8.32 -1.29 8.08
C LEU A 181 9.73 -0.72 7.87
N LEU A 182 10.18 0.24 8.68
CA LEU A 182 11.33 1.10 8.36
C LEU A 182 12.37 1.21 9.49
N ASN A 183 12.34 0.33 10.48
CA ASN A 183 13.30 0.32 11.60
C ASN A 183 14.70 -0.27 11.28
N GLY A 184 14.92 -0.76 10.06
CA GLY A 184 16.20 -1.33 9.62
C GLY A 184 16.55 -2.73 10.14
N ASN A 185 15.64 -3.44 10.81
CA ASN A 185 15.88 -4.80 11.27
C ASN A 185 15.68 -5.85 10.16
N ALA A 186 15.94 -7.14 10.46
CA ALA A 186 15.86 -8.22 9.47
C ALA A 186 14.44 -8.45 8.89
N SER A 187 13.40 -7.95 9.56
CA SER A 187 11.99 -8.08 9.19
C SER A 187 11.39 -6.77 8.66
N SER A 188 12.21 -5.76 8.36
CA SER A 188 11.77 -4.47 7.82
C SER A 188 12.14 -4.36 6.34
N LEU A 189 11.66 -3.31 5.68
CA LEU A 189 12.05 -2.97 4.32
C LEU A 189 13.36 -2.20 4.25
N GLY A 190 14.24 -2.36 5.24
CA GLY A 190 15.37 -1.47 5.49
C GLY A 190 14.96 -0.33 6.43
N GLY A 191 15.61 0.83 6.31
CA GLY A 191 15.25 1.99 7.12
C GLY A 191 15.55 3.31 6.44
N ASN A 192 15.88 4.33 7.24
CA ASN A 192 16.26 5.63 6.70
C ASN A 192 17.57 5.56 5.92
N GLY A 193 17.72 6.45 4.95
CA GLY A 193 18.98 6.70 4.29
C GLY A 193 19.93 7.49 5.19
N GLU A 194 21.23 7.41 4.91
CA GLU A 194 22.22 8.33 5.49
C GLU A 194 21.83 9.80 5.21
N PRO A 195 22.22 10.76 6.05
CA PRO A 195 21.94 12.17 5.78
C PRO A 195 22.59 12.65 4.47
N ASP A 196 21.82 13.32 3.60
CA ASP A 196 22.36 14.10 2.46
C ASP A 196 22.05 15.59 2.64
N PRO A 197 23.02 16.43 2.99
CA PRO A 197 22.82 17.87 3.17
C PRO A 197 22.26 18.61 1.94
N ALA A 198 22.43 18.07 0.74
CA ALA A 198 21.89 18.65 -0.49
C ALA A 198 20.39 18.38 -0.66
N TYR A 199 19.86 17.30 -0.08
CA TYR A 199 18.44 16.97 -0.14
C TYR A 199 17.64 17.84 0.84
N LYS A 200 16.66 18.60 0.33
CA LYS A 200 15.85 19.53 1.14
C LYS A 200 14.45 19.02 1.44
N GLY A 201 14.05 17.91 0.82
CA GLY A 201 12.69 17.37 0.87
C GLY A 201 12.00 17.43 -0.50
N VAL A 202 10.70 17.16 -0.51
CA VAL A 202 9.88 17.05 -1.73
C VAL A 202 9.05 18.31 -1.93
N LEU A 203 9.26 19.01 -3.05
CA LEU A 203 8.46 20.18 -3.41
C LEU A 203 7.00 19.80 -3.66
N GLN A 204 6.09 20.65 -3.20
CA GLN A 204 4.64 20.52 -3.33
C GLN A 204 4.04 21.81 -3.91
N PRO A 205 4.24 22.08 -5.21
CA PRO A 205 3.75 23.31 -5.84
C PRO A 205 2.24 23.49 -5.65
N GLY A 206 1.80 24.73 -5.39
CA GLY A 206 0.38 25.06 -5.22
C GLY A 206 -0.21 24.74 -3.84
N ARG A 207 0.59 24.20 -2.90
CA ARG A 207 0.19 23.94 -1.51
C ARG A 207 0.87 24.91 -0.53
N THR A 208 0.28 25.08 0.66
CA THR A 208 0.89 25.83 1.77
C THR A 208 0.80 24.98 3.03
N PRO A 209 1.92 24.44 3.56
CA PRO A 209 3.29 24.55 3.06
C PRO A 209 3.51 23.95 1.65
N ASN A 210 4.49 24.47 0.91
CA ASN A 210 4.80 24.07 -0.47
C ASN A 210 5.96 23.06 -0.59
N ILE A 211 6.33 22.43 0.53
CA ILE A 211 7.40 21.45 0.61
C ILE A 211 7.14 20.51 1.79
N ILE A 212 7.30 19.21 1.54
CA ILE A 212 7.53 18.23 2.61
C ILE A 212 9.01 18.32 2.93
N LYS A 213 9.37 18.95 4.06
CA LYS A 213 10.77 19.14 4.44
C LYS A 213 11.43 17.79 4.72
N SER A 214 12.73 17.68 4.45
CA SER A 214 13.46 16.44 4.74
C SER A 214 13.35 16.03 6.22
N GLY A 215 13.13 14.74 6.44
CA GLY A 215 13.13 14.08 7.74
C GLY A 215 14.53 13.75 8.29
N GLY A 216 15.60 14.10 7.56
CA GLY A 216 16.99 13.93 7.97
C GLY A 216 17.73 12.78 7.27
N GLY A 217 17.13 12.13 6.27
CA GLY A 217 17.80 11.18 5.38
C GLY A 217 18.31 11.84 4.09
N GLY A 218 18.06 11.20 2.95
CA GLY A 218 18.44 11.68 1.62
C GLY A 218 19.51 10.83 0.92
N GLY A 219 20.32 10.09 1.66
CA GLY A 219 21.41 9.23 1.20
C GLY A 219 21.00 7.76 1.04
N CYS A 220 21.99 6.89 0.86
CA CYS A 220 21.78 5.44 0.73
C CYS A 220 21.21 4.84 2.01
N VAL A 221 20.33 3.85 1.87
CA VAL A 221 19.92 2.97 2.96
C VAL A 221 21.08 2.03 3.27
N THR A 222 21.55 2.04 4.52
CA THR A 222 22.73 1.25 4.97
C THR A 222 22.37 0.11 5.93
N LYS A 223 21.10 -0.01 6.30
CA LYS A 223 20.61 -0.99 7.28
C LYS A 223 19.47 -1.84 6.74
N GLY A 224 19.41 -3.07 7.23
CA GLY A 224 18.36 -4.01 6.94
C GLY A 224 18.53 -4.74 5.59
N PRO A 225 17.53 -5.55 5.21
CA PRO A 225 17.62 -6.55 4.14
C PRO A 225 17.82 -6.00 2.73
N PHE A 226 17.62 -4.70 2.54
CA PHE A 226 17.71 -4.00 1.25
C PHE A 226 18.86 -2.97 1.20
N SER A 227 19.80 -3.05 2.15
CA SER A 227 21.00 -2.19 2.16
C SER A 227 21.89 -2.36 0.93
N ASP A 228 21.95 -3.59 0.39
CA ASP A 228 22.67 -3.92 -0.84
C ASP A 228 21.75 -3.93 -2.09
N MET A 229 20.52 -3.41 -1.98
CA MET A 229 19.61 -3.34 -3.13
C MET A 229 20.16 -2.38 -4.19
N VAL A 230 20.22 -2.88 -5.42
CA VAL A 230 20.64 -2.09 -6.59
C VAL A 230 19.41 -1.51 -7.28
N VAL A 231 19.31 -0.19 -7.29
CA VAL A 231 18.39 0.56 -8.14
C VAL A 231 19.05 0.74 -9.49
N SER A 232 18.57 0.06 -10.53
CA SER A 232 19.25 0.03 -11.85
C SER A 232 18.59 0.90 -12.92
N LEU A 233 17.29 1.18 -12.78
CA LEU A 233 16.51 2.01 -13.69
C LEU A 233 16.34 3.44 -13.15
N GLY A 234 15.90 4.36 -14.01
CA GLY A 234 15.77 5.77 -13.67
C GLY A 234 17.11 6.44 -13.30
N PRO A 235 17.09 7.59 -12.61
CA PRO A 235 15.91 8.38 -12.31
C PRO A 235 15.32 8.99 -13.60
N THR A 236 14.04 9.38 -13.55
CA THR A 236 13.45 10.23 -14.60
C THR A 236 13.63 11.72 -14.25
N SER A 237 13.12 12.62 -15.09
CA SER A 237 13.12 14.06 -14.81
C SER A 237 12.25 14.46 -13.62
N MET A 238 11.42 13.55 -13.11
CA MET A 238 10.51 13.78 -11.98
C MET A 238 11.09 13.35 -10.62
N SER A 239 12.34 12.85 -10.60
CA SER A 239 12.98 12.47 -9.35
C SER A 239 13.16 13.64 -8.39
N THR A 240 12.96 13.37 -7.11
CA THR A 240 13.15 14.32 -6.02
C THR A 240 14.54 14.26 -5.40
N GLY A 241 15.35 13.25 -5.76
CA GLY A 241 16.67 13.05 -5.16
C GLY A 241 17.70 14.12 -5.57
N ALA A 242 18.62 14.40 -4.64
CA ALA A 242 19.76 15.28 -4.88
C ALA A 242 21.00 14.48 -5.32
N ASN A 243 21.82 15.05 -6.20
CA ASN A 243 23.11 14.48 -6.64
C ASN A 243 23.01 13.04 -7.21
N LEU A 244 21.89 12.70 -7.86
CA LEU A 244 21.75 11.40 -8.51
C LEU A 244 22.56 11.33 -9.82
N PRO A 245 23.22 10.19 -10.11
CA PRO A 245 23.78 9.94 -11.43
C PRO A 245 22.70 10.05 -12.51
N LYS A 246 22.97 10.82 -13.58
CA LYS A 246 22.06 10.93 -14.72
C LYS A 246 22.00 9.59 -15.44
N ASN A 247 20.80 9.14 -15.78
CA ASN A 247 20.63 7.94 -16.59
C ASN A 247 21.22 8.18 -18.00
N PRO A 248 21.95 7.22 -18.60
CA PRO A 248 22.49 7.35 -19.95
C PRO A 248 21.41 7.45 -21.04
N LYS A 249 20.16 7.06 -20.74
CA LYS A 249 18.99 7.28 -21.60
C LYS A 249 18.03 8.25 -20.93
N SER A 250 17.53 9.22 -21.69
CA SER A 250 16.62 10.27 -21.18
C SER A 250 15.27 9.74 -20.71
N ASP A 251 14.87 8.55 -21.19
CA ASP A 251 13.66 7.83 -20.77
C ASP A 251 13.85 7.02 -19.47
N GLY A 252 15.05 7.02 -18.88
CA GLY A 252 15.36 6.29 -17.65
C GLY A 252 15.58 4.78 -17.84
N THR A 253 15.52 4.26 -19.08
CA THR A 253 15.61 2.81 -19.36
C THR A 253 17.06 2.28 -19.43
N GLY A 254 18.05 3.18 -19.42
CA GLY A 254 19.47 2.83 -19.43
C GLY A 254 19.93 2.23 -18.11
N SER A 255 20.99 1.41 -18.16
CA SER A 255 21.61 0.86 -16.95
C SER A 255 22.27 1.97 -16.13
N ASN A 256 21.77 2.19 -14.93
CA ASN A 256 22.21 3.22 -14.00
C ASN A 256 22.24 2.72 -12.54
N PRO A 257 23.05 1.68 -12.24
CA PRO A 257 23.08 1.03 -10.93
C PRO A 257 23.55 1.99 -9.83
N ARG A 258 22.78 2.07 -8.75
CA ARG A 258 23.06 2.85 -7.54
C ARG A 258 22.31 2.26 -6.33
N CYS A 259 22.58 2.77 -5.13
CA CYS A 259 21.90 2.31 -3.91
C CYS A 259 20.44 2.79 -3.87
N LEU A 260 19.59 2.06 -3.13
CA LEU A 260 18.32 2.58 -2.64
C LEU A 260 18.58 3.78 -1.71
N ARG A 261 17.90 4.92 -1.93
CA ARG A 261 18.03 6.12 -1.09
C ARG A 261 16.68 6.51 -0.51
N ARG A 262 16.67 6.90 0.77
CA ARG A 262 15.45 7.25 1.48
C ARG A 262 15.59 8.46 2.37
N ASP A 263 14.48 9.18 2.51
CA ASP A 263 14.21 10.12 3.59
C ASP A 263 12.93 9.66 4.29
N VAL A 264 13.08 8.92 5.40
CA VAL A 264 11.94 8.49 6.22
C VAL A 264 11.32 9.73 6.85
N ASN A 265 10.05 9.98 6.55
CA ASN A 265 9.50 11.32 6.70
C ASN A 265 8.18 11.35 7.48
N ARG A 266 8.24 11.89 8.70
CA ARG A 266 7.08 12.11 9.55
C ARG A 266 6.11 13.13 8.94
N ASP A 267 6.61 14.21 8.38
CA ASP A 267 5.76 15.27 7.82
C ASP A 267 4.97 14.78 6.60
N ALA A 268 5.51 13.84 5.83
CA ALA A 268 4.78 13.16 4.75
C ALA A 268 3.60 12.33 5.30
N ILE A 269 3.88 11.35 6.16
CA ILE A 269 2.87 10.39 6.64
C ILE A 269 1.75 11.04 7.45
N MET A 270 2.00 12.19 8.09
CA MET A 270 0.98 12.97 8.80
C MET A 270 -0.14 13.51 7.87
N GLY A 271 0.06 13.49 6.55
CA GLY A 271 -1.00 13.75 5.55
C GLY A 271 -2.00 12.60 5.37
N ALA A 272 -1.79 11.46 6.05
CA ALA A 272 -2.60 10.25 5.93
C ALA A 272 -2.98 9.64 7.31
N THR A 273 -3.11 10.45 8.36
CA THR A 273 -3.59 9.99 9.67
C THR A 273 -4.99 9.37 9.59
N ALA A 274 -5.36 8.57 10.60
CA ALA A 274 -6.63 7.84 10.62
C ALA A 274 -7.84 8.77 10.43
N ASP A 275 -7.85 9.95 11.06
CA ASP A 275 -8.95 10.92 10.92
C ASP A 275 -9.09 11.43 9.48
N ARG A 276 -7.97 11.64 8.77
CA ARG A 276 -7.98 12.08 7.37
C ARG A 276 -8.47 10.99 6.43
N VAL A 277 -8.00 9.77 6.67
CA VAL A 277 -8.43 8.60 5.91
C VAL A 277 -9.91 8.30 6.18
N PHE A 278 -10.36 8.45 7.42
CA PHE A 278 -11.76 8.29 7.77
C PHE A 278 -12.63 9.34 7.07
N SER A 279 -12.24 10.61 7.07
CA SER A 279 -12.94 11.66 6.31
C SER A 279 -12.98 11.32 4.80
N LEU A 280 -11.87 10.86 4.24
CA LEU A 280 -11.82 10.37 2.85
C LEU A 280 -12.87 9.28 2.57
N LEU A 281 -13.03 8.32 3.49
CA LEU A 281 -13.94 7.19 3.29
C LEU A 281 -15.42 7.51 3.59
N ASN A 282 -15.65 8.42 4.54
CA ASN A 282 -16.98 8.68 5.10
C ASN A 282 -17.66 9.90 4.48
N ASP A 283 -16.90 10.91 4.07
CA ASP A 283 -17.46 12.22 3.67
C ASP A 283 -17.60 12.36 2.14
N ASN A 284 -17.18 11.36 1.37
CA ASN A 284 -17.19 11.39 -0.10
C ASN A 284 -18.08 10.27 -0.64
N ASP A 285 -19.30 10.60 -1.04
CA ASP A 285 -20.26 9.59 -1.50
C ASP A 285 -20.08 9.16 -2.96
N ASN A 286 -19.34 9.94 -3.74
CA ASN A 286 -19.11 9.72 -5.17
C ASN A 286 -17.61 9.63 -5.50
N MET A 287 -17.30 9.02 -6.64
CA MET A 287 -15.94 8.72 -7.05
C MET A 287 -15.10 9.96 -7.34
N ASP A 288 -15.70 11.06 -7.81
CA ASP A 288 -14.95 12.29 -8.10
C ASP A 288 -14.40 12.90 -6.82
N ASP A 289 -15.24 13.02 -5.79
CA ASP A 289 -14.85 13.60 -4.50
C ASP A 289 -13.84 12.68 -3.79
N PHE A 290 -14.06 11.36 -3.81
CA PHE A 290 -13.12 10.38 -3.27
C PHE A 290 -11.74 10.47 -3.97
N TYR A 291 -11.71 10.45 -5.30
CA TYR A 291 -10.49 10.57 -6.09
C TYR A 291 -9.77 11.90 -5.82
N ASN A 292 -10.51 13.01 -5.84
CA ASN A 292 -9.93 14.33 -5.64
C ASN A 292 -9.35 14.48 -4.23
N GLN A 293 -10.08 14.07 -3.19
CA GLN A 293 -9.57 14.17 -1.82
C GLN A 293 -8.39 13.20 -1.58
N LEU A 294 -8.40 12.01 -2.18
CA LEU A 294 -7.27 11.08 -2.13
C LEU A 294 -5.97 11.73 -2.66
N LEU A 295 -6.07 12.48 -3.75
CA LEU A 295 -4.98 13.25 -4.34
C LEU A 295 -4.75 14.64 -3.70
N GLY A 296 -5.55 14.97 -2.68
CA GLY A 296 -5.45 16.23 -1.93
C GLY A 296 -5.89 17.44 -2.73
N THR A 297 -6.93 17.32 -3.55
CA THR A 297 -7.48 18.40 -4.39
C THR A 297 -8.94 18.69 -4.00
N PRO A 298 -9.33 19.97 -3.81
CA PRO A 298 -8.44 21.12 -3.67
C PRO A 298 -7.55 20.97 -2.42
N PRO A 299 -6.35 21.58 -2.39
CA PRO A 299 -5.50 21.55 -1.20
C PRO A 299 -6.25 22.08 0.03
N PRO A 300 -6.23 21.37 1.17
CA PRO A 300 -6.90 21.83 2.37
C PRO A 300 -6.26 23.14 2.86
N LYS A 301 -7.11 24.08 3.30
CA LYS A 301 -6.66 25.38 3.83
C LYS A 301 -6.25 25.22 5.30
N ASN A 302 -5.22 25.95 5.72
CA ASN A 302 -4.73 25.98 7.11
C ASN A 302 -4.32 24.61 7.66
N ASP A 303 -3.87 23.74 6.79
CA ASP A 303 -3.45 22.39 7.12
C ASP A 303 -1.91 22.30 7.05
N PRO A 304 -1.21 21.85 8.11
CA PRO A 304 0.24 21.71 8.09
C PRO A 304 0.74 20.57 7.19
N TYR A 305 -0.14 19.62 6.82
CA TYR A 305 0.19 18.43 6.03
C TYR A 305 -0.77 18.25 4.83
N PRO A 306 -0.90 19.25 3.93
CA PRO A 306 -1.97 19.33 2.95
C PRO A 306 -1.74 18.43 1.72
N TRP A 307 -1.21 17.21 1.85
CA TRP A 307 -0.63 16.45 0.72
C TRP A 307 -1.63 15.62 -0.08
N GLY A 308 -2.69 15.14 0.58
CA GLY A 308 -3.49 14.01 0.09
C GLY A 308 -2.88 12.67 0.52
N VAL A 309 -3.72 11.66 0.73
CA VAL A 309 -3.32 10.34 1.26
C VAL A 309 -2.36 9.62 0.33
N HIS A 310 -2.59 9.71 -0.99
CA HIS A 310 -1.70 9.11 -1.99
C HIS A 310 -0.29 9.72 -1.94
N THR A 311 -0.21 11.05 -2.02
CA THR A 311 1.06 11.80 -1.93
C THR A 311 1.80 11.54 -0.61
N ALA A 312 1.05 11.52 0.50
CA ALA A 312 1.60 11.25 1.83
C ALA A 312 2.28 9.89 1.89
N GLY A 313 1.63 8.84 1.36
CA GLY A 313 2.15 7.48 1.36
C GLY A 313 3.40 7.27 0.52
N HIS A 314 3.45 7.78 -0.71
CA HIS A 314 4.65 7.74 -1.55
C HIS A 314 5.84 8.41 -0.88
N TYR A 315 5.63 9.57 -0.25
CA TYR A 315 6.72 10.37 0.28
C TYR A 315 7.11 10.08 1.73
N VAL A 316 6.56 9.03 2.35
CA VAL A 316 7.04 8.52 3.66
C VAL A 316 8.49 8.06 3.57
N ALA A 317 8.95 7.59 2.40
CA ALA A 317 10.31 7.17 2.15
C ALA A 317 10.78 7.65 0.76
N ALA A 318 10.64 8.96 0.50
CA ALA A 318 10.99 9.59 -0.78
C ALA A 318 12.50 9.48 -1.11
N VAL A 319 12.96 10.24 -2.11
CA VAL A 319 14.33 10.33 -2.65
C VAL A 319 14.50 9.51 -3.94
N ASP A 320 14.98 8.27 -3.88
CA ASP A 320 15.33 7.51 -5.08
C ASP A 320 15.29 5.99 -4.84
N PRO A 321 14.41 5.26 -5.56
CA PRO A 321 13.51 5.73 -6.61
C PRO A 321 12.12 6.12 -6.09
N GLY A 322 11.80 5.87 -4.80
CA GLY A 322 10.47 6.08 -4.21
C GLY A 322 9.93 7.51 -4.35
N GLY A 323 10.82 8.50 -4.46
CA GLY A 323 10.46 9.90 -4.65
C GLY A 323 10.20 10.31 -6.11
N ASP A 324 10.22 9.39 -7.07
CA ASP A 324 9.96 9.65 -8.50
C ASP A 324 8.69 8.88 -8.92
N PRO A 325 7.59 9.55 -9.28
CA PRO A 325 6.33 8.89 -9.65
C PRO A 325 6.41 7.87 -10.79
N PHE A 326 7.47 7.87 -11.60
CA PHE A 326 7.64 6.90 -12.68
C PHE A 326 8.37 5.64 -12.18
N THR A 327 9.35 5.82 -11.28
CA THR A 327 10.24 4.75 -10.82
C THR A 327 9.95 4.29 -9.39
N SER A 328 8.92 4.84 -8.74
CA SER A 328 8.58 4.57 -7.33
C SER A 328 8.43 3.09 -6.95
N PRO A 329 7.99 2.15 -7.82
CA PRO A 329 8.01 0.72 -7.49
C PRO A 329 9.40 0.14 -7.27
N GLY A 330 10.45 0.87 -7.65
CA GLY A 330 11.83 0.53 -7.35
C GLY A 330 12.13 0.55 -5.84
N ASP A 331 11.31 1.22 -5.03
CA ASP A 331 11.32 1.11 -3.57
C ASP A 331 10.28 0.06 -3.12
N PRO A 332 10.67 -0.98 -2.35
CA PRO A 332 9.73 -2.00 -1.86
C PRO A 332 8.51 -1.46 -1.10
N LEU A 333 8.59 -0.27 -0.50
CA LEU A 333 7.48 0.37 0.20
C LEU A 333 6.28 0.66 -0.72
N PHE A 334 6.51 0.82 -2.03
CA PHE A 334 5.46 1.06 -3.02
C PHE A 334 4.33 0.04 -2.93
N TYR A 335 4.66 -1.24 -2.82
CA TYR A 335 3.67 -2.31 -2.82
C TYR A 335 2.80 -2.28 -1.57
N PHE A 336 3.34 -1.88 -0.43
CA PHE A 336 2.58 -1.69 0.81
C PHE A 336 1.67 -0.48 0.72
N HIS A 337 2.17 0.62 0.17
CA HIS A 337 1.41 1.83 -0.06
C HIS A 337 0.22 1.57 -0.99
N HIS A 338 0.44 0.94 -2.14
CA HIS A 338 -0.63 0.66 -3.09
C HIS A 338 -1.60 -0.43 -2.62
N THR A 339 -1.15 -1.37 -1.77
CA THR A 339 -2.07 -2.30 -1.10
C THR A 339 -2.93 -1.57 -0.05
N ALA A 340 -2.36 -0.58 0.64
CA ALA A 340 -3.14 0.27 1.53
C ALA A 340 -4.17 1.12 0.76
N LEU A 341 -3.79 1.70 -0.38
CA LEU A 341 -4.73 2.43 -1.24
C LEU A 341 -5.85 1.54 -1.78
N ASP A 342 -5.52 0.31 -2.18
CA ASP A 342 -6.51 -0.68 -2.61
C ASP A 342 -7.47 -1.05 -1.47
N ARG A 343 -6.95 -1.24 -0.25
CA ARG A 343 -7.78 -1.40 0.96
C ARG A 343 -8.74 -0.23 1.15
N LEU A 344 -8.26 1.01 1.08
CA LEU A 344 -9.12 2.19 1.25
C LEU A 344 -10.21 2.26 0.17
N TRP A 345 -9.85 1.99 -1.08
CA TRP A 345 -10.81 1.96 -2.18
C TRP A 345 -11.84 0.83 -2.00
N TRP A 346 -11.42 -0.33 -1.50
CA TRP A 346 -12.31 -1.44 -1.18
C TRP A 346 -13.29 -1.08 -0.07
N ILE A 347 -12.82 -0.52 1.06
CA ILE A 347 -13.70 -0.06 2.15
C ILE A 347 -14.72 0.95 1.61
N TRP A 348 -14.26 1.93 0.84
CA TRP A 348 -15.14 2.94 0.24
C TRP A 348 -16.20 2.32 -0.69
N SER A 349 -15.77 1.41 -1.57
CA SER A 349 -16.64 0.76 -2.55
C SER A 349 -17.68 -0.13 -1.89
N MET A 350 -17.28 -0.91 -0.89
CA MET A 350 -18.15 -1.88 -0.22
C MET A 350 -19.18 -1.25 0.73
N GLN A 351 -19.06 0.05 1.03
CA GLN A 351 -20.12 0.77 1.72
C GLN A 351 -21.40 0.93 0.86
N ASP A 352 -21.31 0.92 -0.47
CA ASP A 352 -22.44 0.95 -1.42
C ASP A 352 -22.02 0.31 -2.76
N PRO A 353 -21.83 -1.04 -2.81
CA PRO A 353 -21.22 -1.70 -3.96
C PRO A 353 -22.02 -1.55 -5.26
N ASP A 354 -23.34 -1.40 -5.17
CA ASP A 354 -24.21 -1.16 -6.33
C ASP A 354 -23.86 0.13 -7.07
N LYS A 355 -23.46 1.17 -6.33
CA LYS A 355 -23.13 2.48 -6.90
C LYS A 355 -21.64 2.70 -7.08
N ARG A 356 -20.81 2.12 -6.20
CA ARG A 356 -19.40 2.51 -6.05
C ARG A 356 -18.41 1.56 -6.71
N LEU A 357 -18.73 0.27 -6.81
CA LEU A 357 -17.76 -0.75 -7.27
C LEU A 357 -17.21 -0.45 -8.67
N TYR A 358 -18.08 -0.08 -9.61
CA TYR A 358 -17.70 0.23 -10.99
C TYR A 358 -17.66 1.73 -11.27
N ALA A 359 -17.71 2.57 -10.24
CA ALA A 359 -17.60 4.01 -10.41
C ALA A 359 -16.19 4.38 -10.91
N ILE A 360 -16.14 5.34 -11.83
CA ILE A 360 -14.90 5.92 -12.35
C ILE A 360 -14.98 7.44 -12.21
N PRO A 361 -13.87 8.14 -11.91
CA PRO A 361 -13.90 9.59 -11.82
C PRO A 361 -14.25 10.20 -13.19
N PHE A 362 -15.29 11.02 -13.22
CA PHE A 362 -15.74 11.82 -14.35
C PHE A 362 -14.87 13.06 -14.57
N VAL A 363 -15.02 13.64 -15.76
CA VAL A 363 -14.26 14.83 -16.17
C VAL A 363 -14.83 16.08 -15.51
N ASN A 364 -14.20 16.52 -14.42
CA ASN A 364 -14.41 17.87 -13.87
C ASN A 364 -13.11 18.70 -14.01
N THR A 365 -13.24 20.01 -14.22
CA THR A 365 -12.16 20.92 -14.65
C THR A 365 -11.07 21.22 -13.60
N ASN A 366 -11.14 20.63 -12.40
CA ASN A 366 -10.27 20.97 -11.26
C ASN A 366 -9.21 19.90 -10.94
N MET A 367 -8.91 18.99 -11.87
CA MET A 367 -8.01 17.85 -11.62
C MET A 367 -6.56 18.12 -12.03
N THR A 368 -5.61 17.48 -11.34
CA THR A 368 -4.17 17.77 -11.38
C THR A 368 -3.43 17.22 -12.61
N MET A 369 -4.02 16.26 -13.34
CA MET A 369 -3.42 15.61 -14.52
C MET A 369 -4.34 15.76 -15.74
N PRO A 370 -3.79 15.84 -16.98
CA PRO A 370 -4.60 15.91 -18.20
C PRO A 370 -5.47 14.66 -18.35
N MET A 371 -6.79 14.86 -18.27
CA MET A 371 -7.80 13.80 -18.23
C MET A 371 -8.10 13.16 -19.58
N LYS A 372 -8.42 11.87 -19.59
CA LYS A 372 -9.16 11.22 -20.68
C LYS A 372 -10.66 11.36 -20.41
N ARG A 373 -11.49 11.43 -21.47
CA ARG A 373 -12.96 11.34 -21.32
C ARG A 373 -13.29 10.01 -20.65
N ALA A 374 -14.14 10.03 -19.63
CA ALA A 374 -14.61 8.82 -18.98
C ALA A 374 -15.24 7.88 -20.03
N VAL A 375 -14.71 6.66 -20.11
CA VAL A 375 -15.24 5.58 -20.95
C VAL A 375 -15.70 4.47 -20.03
N ASP A 376 -16.81 3.81 -20.39
CA ASP A 376 -17.30 2.62 -19.70
C ASP A 376 -16.15 1.63 -19.43
N PRO A 377 -15.88 1.25 -18.15
CA PRO A 377 -14.79 0.35 -17.80
C PRO A 377 -14.87 -1.03 -18.47
N HIS A 378 -16.05 -1.44 -18.97
CA HIS A 378 -16.20 -2.68 -19.77
C HIS A 378 -15.49 -2.61 -21.13
N ASN A 379 -15.27 -1.39 -21.65
CA ASN A 379 -14.63 -1.17 -22.94
C ASN A 379 -13.13 -0.86 -22.82
N VAL A 380 -12.60 -0.79 -21.61
CA VAL A 380 -11.21 -0.43 -21.33
C VAL A 380 -10.39 -1.69 -21.07
N THR A 381 -9.30 -1.84 -21.81
CA THR A 381 -8.34 -2.94 -21.59
C THR A 381 -7.18 -2.42 -20.73
N VAL A 382 -6.84 -3.19 -19.69
CA VAL A 382 -5.63 -3.03 -18.89
C VAL A 382 -4.64 -4.08 -19.36
N ASP A 383 -3.61 -3.67 -20.08
CA ASP A 383 -2.56 -4.54 -20.59
C ASP A 383 -1.31 -4.44 -19.71
N MET A 384 -0.94 -5.55 -19.07
CA MET A 384 0.22 -5.65 -18.20
C MET A 384 1.50 -6.06 -18.96
N GLU A 385 1.41 -6.17 -20.29
CA GLU A 385 2.47 -6.58 -21.21
C GLU A 385 3.22 -7.83 -20.70
N TRP A 386 4.48 -7.68 -20.31
CA TRP A 386 5.33 -8.79 -19.86
C TRP A 386 5.11 -9.20 -18.40
N LEU A 387 4.28 -8.48 -17.64
CA LEU A 387 3.96 -8.83 -16.25
C LEU A 387 2.79 -9.82 -16.16
N GLY A 388 1.82 -9.75 -17.07
CA GLY A 388 0.64 -10.61 -17.02
C GLY A 388 -0.32 -10.39 -18.20
N PRO A 389 -1.31 -11.27 -18.37
CA PRO A 389 -2.26 -11.18 -19.48
C PRO A 389 -3.13 -9.91 -19.39
N PRO A 390 -3.61 -9.38 -20.54
CA PRO A 390 -4.52 -8.25 -20.54
C PRO A 390 -5.89 -8.64 -19.97
N ILE A 391 -6.51 -7.73 -19.21
CA ILE A 391 -7.86 -7.88 -18.67
C ILE A 391 -8.73 -6.68 -19.02
N LYS A 392 -10.03 -6.78 -18.81
CA LYS A 392 -10.90 -5.59 -18.84
C LYS A 392 -10.83 -4.85 -17.51
N LEU A 393 -10.91 -3.52 -17.55
CA LEU A 393 -10.76 -2.70 -16.35
C LEU A 393 -11.77 -3.08 -15.27
N PHE A 394 -13.03 -3.33 -15.64
CA PHE A 394 -14.07 -3.75 -14.68
C PHE A 394 -13.72 -5.04 -13.91
N GLU A 395 -12.94 -5.96 -14.50
CA GLU A 395 -12.50 -7.18 -13.81
C GLU A 395 -11.64 -6.82 -12.60
N SER A 396 -10.77 -5.81 -12.73
CA SER A 396 -9.94 -5.34 -11.62
C SER A 396 -10.71 -4.55 -10.56
N HIS A 397 -11.91 -4.06 -10.84
CA HIS A 397 -12.76 -3.44 -9.83
C HIS A 397 -13.36 -4.50 -8.90
N ASP A 398 -13.77 -5.64 -9.44
CA ASP A 398 -14.36 -6.74 -8.69
C ASP A 398 -13.32 -7.55 -7.92
N GLN A 399 -13.11 -7.22 -6.63
CA GLN A 399 -12.17 -7.94 -5.75
C GLN A 399 -12.63 -9.35 -5.36
N LEU A 400 -13.92 -9.63 -5.49
CA LEU A 400 -14.55 -10.82 -4.93
C LEU A 400 -15.12 -11.70 -6.04
N GLY A 401 -14.28 -12.03 -7.02
CA GLY A 401 -14.63 -12.85 -8.17
C GLY A 401 -14.13 -12.31 -9.51
N GLY A 402 -13.54 -11.12 -9.57
CA GLY A 402 -13.02 -10.56 -10.81
C GLY A 402 -11.89 -11.40 -11.42
N ASN A 403 -11.69 -11.22 -12.72
CA ASN A 403 -10.73 -11.94 -13.54
C ASN A 403 -10.89 -13.48 -13.40
N ASN A 404 -12.11 -13.97 -13.63
CA ASN A 404 -12.47 -15.38 -13.47
C ASN A 404 -12.14 -15.97 -12.08
N GLY A 405 -12.26 -15.17 -11.03
CA GLY A 405 -11.99 -15.58 -9.65
C GLY A 405 -10.53 -15.49 -9.23
N ALA A 406 -9.63 -15.01 -10.10
CA ALA A 406 -8.24 -14.76 -9.73
C ALA A 406 -8.15 -13.65 -8.67
N PHE A 407 -9.01 -12.64 -8.75
CA PHE A 407 -9.21 -11.70 -7.66
C PHE A 407 -10.23 -12.28 -6.68
N CYS A 408 -9.72 -12.82 -5.57
CA CYS A 408 -10.52 -13.31 -4.46
C CYS A 408 -9.77 -13.09 -3.15
N TYR A 409 -9.81 -11.88 -2.63
CA TYR A 409 -9.17 -11.53 -1.37
C TYR A 409 -9.93 -10.45 -0.61
N ILE A 410 -9.63 -10.29 0.67
CA ILE A 410 -10.19 -9.27 1.56
C ILE A 410 -9.08 -8.65 2.41
N TYR A 411 -9.44 -7.58 3.11
CA TYR A 411 -8.59 -6.93 4.10
C TYR A 411 -9.10 -7.25 5.51
N VAL A 412 -8.15 -7.43 6.43
CA VAL A 412 -8.43 -7.47 7.87
C VAL A 412 -7.47 -6.60 8.61
#